data_AF-A0A835RQ52-F1
#
_entry.id   AF-A0A835RQ52-F1
#
_cell.length_a   1.000
_cell.length_b   1.000
_cell.length_c   1.000
_cell.angle_alpha   90.00
_cell.angle_beta   90.00
_cell.angle_gamma   90.00
#
_symmetry.space_group_name_H-M   'P 1'
#
loop_
_entity.id
_entity.type
_entity.pdbx_description
1 polymer ?
#
loop_
_entity_poly.entity_id
_entity_poly.type
_entity_poly.pdbx_seq_one_letter_code
_entity_poly.pdbx_strand_id
1 'polypeptide(L)'
;MVRPGSFFREDLEKITFSEARYGSVDKVYIVCGDDAMLTKDFQKWMIENGSVKEVMEIEEADHMAMLSKPKELCQCLISIFNKYAV
;
A
#
# COMPACT_ATOMS: atom_id res chain seq x y z
N MET A 1 -9.24 17.36 -9.57
CA MET A 1 -8.32 16.84 -10.59
C MET A 1 -8.24 15.33 -10.40
N VAL A 2 -8.73 14.54 -11.36
CA VAL A 2 -8.67 13.07 -11.29
C VAL A 2 -7.43 12.63 -12.07
N ARG A 3 -6.50 11.91 -11.42
CA ARG A 3 -5.36 11.32 -12.12
C ARG A 3 -5.90 10.13 -12.93
N PRO A 4 -5.71 10.08 -14.26
CA PRO A 4 -6.05 8.90 -15.04
C PRO A 4 -5.31 7.68 -14.49
N GLY A 5 -6.04 6.60 -14.24
CA GLY A 5 -5.44 5.31 -13.88
C GLY A 5 -4.78 4.67 -15.10
N SER A 6 -3.72 3.90 -14.87
CA SER A 6 -3.08 3.08 -15.91
C SER A 6 -3.44 1.61 -15.65
N PHE A 7 -4.60 1.21 -16.15
CA PHE A 7 -5.12 -0.16 -15.98
C PHE A 7 -4.49 -1.17 -16.96
N PHE A 8 -3.83 -0.68 -18.01
CA PHE A 8 -3.20 -1.51 -19.04
C PHE A 8 -1.68 -1.45 -18.96
N ARG A 9 -1.04 -2.56 -19.33
CA ARG A 9 0.42 -2.73 -19.25
C ARG A 9 1.15 -1.73 -20.14
N GLU A 10 0.62 -1.46 -21.33
CA GLU A 10 1.17 -0.53 -22.31
C GLU A 10 1.23 0.90 -21.76
N ASP A 11 0.33 1.24 -20.85
CA ASP A 11 0.34 2.55 -20.19
C ASP A 11 1.35 2.58 -19.04
N LEU A 12 1.53 1.47 -18.32
CA LEU A 12 2.52 1.35 -17.25
C LEU A 12 3.96 1.39 -17.78
N GLU A 13 4.23 0.80 -18.94
CA GLU A 13 5.56 0.79 -19.57
C GLU A 13 6.05 2.19 -19.96
N LYS A 14 5.13 3.14 -20.14
CA LYS A 14 5.44 4.55 -20.42
C LYS A 14 5.77 5.34 -19.15
N ILE A 15 5.53 4.78 -17.97
CA ILE A 15 5.76 5.45 -16.69
C ILE A 15 7.19 5.18 -16.22
N THR A 16 7.98 6.24 -16.07
CA THR A 16 9.30 6.18 -15.46
C THR A 16 9.23 6.62 -14.01
N PHE A 17 9.68 5.75 -13.09
CA PHE A 17 9.85 6.10 -11.68
C PHE A 17 11.25 6.67 -11.45
N SER A 18 11.37 7.64 -10.54
CA SER A 18 12.65 8.27 -10.19
C SER A 18 12.78 8.46 -8.68
N GLU A 19 13.99 8.32 -8.16
CA GLU A 19 14.29 8.55 -6.75
C GLU A 19 13.91 9.97 -6.29
N ALA A 20 14.18 10.99 -7.11
CA ALA A 20 13.83 12.38 -6.80
C ALA A 20 12.33 12.68 -6.76
N ARG A 21 11.45 11.73 -7.11
CA ARG A 21 9.98 11.91 -7.10
C ARG A 21 9.26 10.75 -6.40
N TYR A 22 9.18 9.59 -7.05
CA TYR A 22 8.49 8.44 -6.48
C TYR A 22 9.28 7.81 -5.31
N GLY A 23 10.61 7.84 -5.38
CA GLY A 23 11.48 7.39 -4.28
C GLY A 23 11.48 8.32 -3.08
N SER A 24 11.23 9.62 -3.28
CA SER A 24 11.42 10.65 -2.25
C SER A 24 10.32 10.68 -1.19
N VAL A 25 9.21 9.96 -1.39
CA VAL A 25 8.12 9.88 -0.41
C VAL A 25 8.27 8.65 0.47
N ASP A 26 8.05 8.84 1.76
CA ASP A 26 7.91 7.74 2.71
C ASP A 26 6.74 6.84 2.31
N LYS A 27 6.96 5.52 2.31
CA LYS A 27 5.95 4.52 1.95
C LYS A 27 5.63 3.68 3.17
N VAL A 28 4.35 3.55 3.48
CA VAL A 28 3.84 2.64 4.52
C VAL A 28 2.99 1.59 3.84
N TYR A 29 3.15 0.33 4.24
CA TYR A 29 2.39 -0.79 3.69
C TYR A 29 1.50 -1.40 4.78
N ILE A 30 0.22 -1.63 4.48
CA ILE A 30 -0.72 -2.31 5.39
C ILE A 30 -1.05 -3.67 4.77
N VAL A 31 -0.57 -4.73 5.40
CA VAL A 31 -0.77 -6.12 4.96
C VAL A 31 -2.20 -6.55 5.28
N CYS A 32 -2.88 -7.10 4.29
CA CYS A 32 -4.20 -7.71 4.45
C CYS A 32 -4.01 -9.22 4.59
N GLY A 33 -4.29 -9.77 5.77
CA GLY A 33 -3.80 -11.10 6.09
C GLY A 33 -4.54 -12.26 5.40
N ASP A 34 -5.84 -12.09 5.13
CA ASP A 34 -6.68 -13.07 4.45
C ASP A 34 -6.94 -12.69 2.98
N ASP A 35 -6.03 -11.90 2.38
CA ASP A 35 -6.12 -11.50 0.99
C ASP A 35 -5.89 -12.70 0.05
N ALA A 36 -6.95 -13.11 -0.63
CA ALA A 36 -6.93 -14.19 -1.62
C ALA A 36 -6.44 -13.76 -3.01
N MET A 37 -6.40 -12.45 -3.30
CA MET A 37 -5.93 -11.91 -4.58
C MET A 37 -4.43 -11.59 -4.53
N LEU A 38 -3.98 -10.97 -3.44
CA LEU A 38 -2.57 -10.69 -3.16
C LEU A 38 -2.16 -11.50 -1.94
N THR A 39 -1.65 -12.72 -2.16
CA THR A 39 -1.24 -13.60 -1.07
C THR A 39 -0.23 -12.93 -0.14
N LYS A 40 -0.19 -13.33 1.15
CA LYS A 40 0.80 -12.80 2.11
C LYS A 40 2.24 -12.85 1.58
N ASP A 41 2.62 -13.92 0.88
CA ASP A 41 3.96 -14.05 0.32
C ASP A 41 4.22 -13.05 -0.81
N PHE A 42 3.21 -12.75 -1.63
CA PHE A 42 3.34 -11.72 -2.65
C PHE A 42 3.42 -10.32 -2.04
N GLN A 43 2.63 -10.04 -0.99
CA GLN A 43 2.73 -8.79 -0.25
C GLN A 43 4.12 -8.62 0.40
N LYS A 44 4.68 -9.68 0.99
CA LYS A 44 6.07 -9.68 1.51
C LYS A 44 7.09 -9.38 0.42
N TRP A 45 6.97 -10.04 -0.73
CA TRP A 45 7.83 -9.76 -1.87
C TRP A 45 7.72 -8.28 -2.30
N MET A 46 6.53 -7.69 -2.34
CA MET A 46 6.36 -6.27 -2.65
C MET A 46 7.05 -5.36 -1.61
N ILE A 47 6.99 -5.71 -0.32
CA ILE A 47 7.62 -4.96 0.76
C ILE A 47 9.15 -5.04 0.67
N GLU A 48 9.70 -6.20 0.34
CA GLU A 48 11.16 -6.37 0.19
C GLU A 48 11.71 -5.63 -1.03
N ASN A 49 10.92 -5.51 -2.10
CA ASN A 49 11.35 -4.88 -3.35
C ASN A 49 10.99 -3.39 -3.47
N GLY A 50 9.96 -2.93 -2.75
CA GLY A 50 9.58 -1.53 -2.70
C GLY A 50 10.11 -0.92 -1.41
N SER A 51 10.90 0.15 -1.48
CA SER A 51 11.47 0.84 -0.31
C SER A 51 10.38 1.34 0.67
N VAL A 52 9.88 0.44 1.51
CA VAL A 52 8.81 0.64 2.50
C VAL A 52 9.44 0.94 3.84
N LYS A 53 9.03 2.06 4.44
CA LYS A 53 9.56 2.55 5.71
C LYS A 53 8.93 1.84 6.91
N GLU A 54 7.66 1.49 6.80
CA GLU A 54 6.90 0.90 7.89
C GLU A 54 5.84 -0.06 7.35
N VAL A 55 5.64 -1.15 8.07
CA VAL A 55 4.67 -2.19 7.75
C VAL A 55 3.72 -2.36 8.93
N MET A 56 2.43 -2.41 8.65
CA MET A 56 1.37 -2.78 9.58
C MET A 56 0.64 -4.00 9.02
N GLU A 57 -0.05 -4.78 9.85
CA GLU A 57 -0.82 -5.95 9.40
C GLU A 57 -2.21 -5.95 10.03
N ILE A 58 -3.22 -6.31 9.24
CA ILE A 58 -4.57 -6.61 9.70
C ILE A 58 -4.83 -8.08 9.38
N GLU A 59 -4.69 -8.95 10.38
CA GLU A 59 -4.61 -10.41 10.19
C GLU A 59 -5.83 -11.00 9.44
N GLU A 60 -7.04 -10.55 9.76
CA GLU A 60 -8.29 -11.08 9.19
C GLU A 60 -8.91 -10.16 8.12
N ALA A 61 -8.11 -9.29 7.49
CA ALA A 61 -8.60 -8.45 6.39
C ALA A 61 -8.49 -9.21 5.06
N ASP A 62 -9.59 -9.23 4.31
CA ASP A 62 -9.56 -9.63 2.91
C ASP A 62 -8.92 -8.53 2.03
N HIS A 63 -8.89 -8.74 0.71
CA HIS A 63 -8.37 -7.77 -0.25
C HIS A 63 -8.97 -6.36 -0.11
N MET A 64 -10.22 -6.29 0.34
CA MET A 64 -10.98 -5.06 0.51
C MET A 64 -11.03 -4.69 1.99
N ALA A 65 -9.88 -4.45 2.63
CA ALA A 65 -9.79 -4.09 4.06
C ALA A 65 -10.72 -2.94 4.47
N MET A 66 -11.02 -2.00 3.57
CA MET A 66 -11.98 -0.91 3.80
C MET A 66 -13.44 -1.38 3.96
N LEU A 67 -13.76 -2.61 3.56
CA LEU A 67 -15.07 -3.25 3.67
C LEU A 67 -15.07 -4.34 4.74
N SER A 68 -14.06 -5.20 4.75
CA SER A 68 -13.97 -6.32 5.69
C SER A 68 -13.56 -5.91 7.11
N LYS A 69 -12.57 -5.01 7.23
CA LYS A 69 -12.00 -4.53 8.52
C LYS A 69 -11.87 -2.99 8.56
N PRO A 70 -12.96 -2.24 8.34
CA PRO A 70 -12.91 -0.78 8.22
C PRO A 70 -12.40 -0.07 9.48
N LYS A 71 -12.68 -0.61 10.67
CA LYS A 71 -12.28 0.03 11.94
C LYS A 71 -10.79 -0.11 12.18
N GLU A 72 -10.26 -1.30 11.95
CA GLU A 72 -8.84 -1.65 12.06
C GLU A 72 -8.02 -0.87 11.03
N LEU A 73 -8.54 -0.77 9.79
CA LEU A 73 -7.93 0.07 8.76
C LEU A 73 -7.90 1.55 9.20
N CYS A 74 -9.01 2.09 9.70
CA CYS A 74 -9.05 3.45 10.23
C CYS A 74 -8.06 3.66 11.37
N GLN A 75 -7.93 2.71 12.29
CA GLN A 75 -6.95 2.78 13.38
C GLN A 75 -5.52 2.81 12.84
N CYS A 76 -5.19 1.98 11.85
CA CYS A 76 -3.88 2.01 11.19
C CYS A 76 -3.60 3.38 10.57
N LEU A 77 -4.56 3.93 9.82
CA LEU A 77 -4.44 5.25 9.20
C LEU A 77 -4.29 6.38 10.23
N ILE A 78 -5.03 6.33 11.34
CA ILE A 78 -4.88 7.29 12.44
C ILE A 78 -3.49 7.15 13.10
N SER A 79 -2.99 5.94 13.31
CA SER A 79 -1.64 5.70 13.84
C SER A 79 -0.57 6.28 12.91
N ILE A 80 -0.71 6.08 11.59
CA ILE A 80 0.19 6.68 10.59
C ILE A 80 0.11 8.21 10.67
N PHE A 81 -1.10 8.76 10.67
CA PHE A 81 -1.30 10.20 10.79
C PHE A 81 -0.64 10.75 12.05
N ASN A 82 -0.87 10.16 13.22
CA ASN A 82 -0.28 10.63 14.48
C ASN A 82 1.25 10.52 14.51
N LYS A 83 1.86 9.58 13.77
CA LYS A 83 3.32 9.43 13.68
C LYS A 83 3.99 10.44 12.75
N TYR A 84 3.31 10.81 11.67
CA TYR A 84 3.91 11.59 10.58
C TYR A 84 3.25 12.96 10.36
N ALA A 85 2.17 13.28 11.07
CA ALA A 85 1.61 14.61 11.09
C ALA A 85 2.61 15.57 11.75
N VAL A 86 3.05 16.54 10.95
CA VAL A 86 3.87 17.68 11.37
C VAL A 86 2.97 18.76 11.94
#